data_AF-F1TAV3-F1
#
_entry.id   AF-F1TAV3-F1
#
_cell.length_a   1.000
_cell.length_b   1.000
_cell.length_c   1.000
_cell.angle_alpha   90.00
_cell.angle_beta   90.00
_cell.angle_gamma   90.00
#
_symmetry.space_group_name_H-M   'P 1'
#
loop_
_entity.id
_entity.type
_entity.pdbx_description
1 polymer ?
#
loop_
_entity_poly.entity_id
_entity_poly.type
_entity_poly.pdbx_seq_one_letter_code
_entity_poly.pdbx_strand_id
1 'polypeptide(L)'
;MKNPKYKKILVSFLIGALILQAGFIGYSMIGNVTLGFKSKNVGVSPHTEVRNQIDSNGKSEATGVVKEDNNIKDQTSNEISQEILGLIKSADPDNYNRNVDNYRKLLKDLNVHIIYKNEIERLMKKGFKVPDILTSYTFLNDCYGNMNYLEAFLKEKKKGMEWADIFKEYNKKHPTFMPSNFDSMYLDKLLKTQDINQDDLIIADRVSQNAKVDFSDVINKRINGVSLRAINDQYKIVNGLEESPHLNVTGEQLERYATQSKLTEEEVIDALTISRKLGSSADSVLKSMKQGLSKEEIYAGAYLKKFN
;
A
#
# COMPACT_ATOMS: atom_id res chain seq x y z
N MET A 1 -38.55 12.90 -47.22
CA MET A 1 -37.23 12.37 -47.67
C MET A 1 -36.18 13.47 -47.61
N LYS A 2 -35.28 13.43 -46.62
CA LYS A 2 -33.96 14.09 -46.67
C LYS A 2 -32.97 13.18 -45.93
N ASN A 3 -31.91 12.78 -46.65
CA ASN A 3 -30.91 11.81 -46.24
C ASN A 3 -30.04 12.29 -45.06
N PRO A 4 -29.64 11.42 -44.11
CA PRO A 4 -28.67 11.72 -43.08
C PRO A 4 -27.30 11.17 -43.48
N LYS A 5 -26.35 12.02 -43.85
CA LYS A 5 -24.92 11.69 -43.85
C LYS A 5 -24.17 12.91 -43.29
N TYR A 6 -23.13 12.64 -42.49
CA TYR A 6 -22.33 13.58 -41.66
C TYR A 6 -22.82 13.78 -40.20
N LYS A 7 -22.88 12.68 -39.44
CA LYS A 7 -22.78 12.67 -37.96
C LYS A 7 -21.62 11.78 -37.46
N LYS A 8 -20.46 11.88 -38.11
CA LYS A 8 -19.22 11.25 -37.65
C LYS A 8 -18.07 12.19 -38.00
N ILE A 9 -17.76 13.11 -37.09
CA ILE A 9 -16.46 13.78 -36.82
C ILE A 9 -16.79 14.78 -35.69
N LEU A 10 -16.82 14.29 -34.44
CA LEU A 10 -16.65 15.12 -33.23
C LEU A 10 -16.48 14.26 -31.96
N VAL A 11 -15.69 13.16 -32.02
CA VAL A 11 -15.53 12.24 -30.86
C VAL A 11 -14.05 12.00 -30.51
N SER A 12 -13.15 12.94 -30.83
CA SER A 12 -11.72 12.72 -30.58
C SER A 12 -10.99 13.82 -29.82
N PHE A 13 -11.70 14.78 -29.20
CA PHE A 13 -11.06 15.85 -28.42
C PHE A 13 -11.60 16.03 -26.98
N LEU A 14 -12.46 15.13 -26.49
CA LEU A 14 -13.10 15.24 -25.17
C LEU A 14 -12.75 14.11 -24.18
N ILE A 15 -11.79 13.25 -24.53
CA ILE A 15 -11.33 12.13 -23.66
C ILE A 15 -10.06 12.51 -22.88
N GLY A 16 -9.29 13.51 -23.33
CA GLY A 16 -8.05 13.94 -22.65
C GLY A 16 -8.24 14.82 -21.40
N ALA A 17 -9.41 15.45 -21.23
CA ALA A 17 -9.64 16.42 -20.14
C ALA A 17 -10.37 15.84 -18.91
N LEU A 18 -10.95 14.64 -19.02
CA LEU A 18 -11.72 14.00 -17.95
C LEU A 18 -10.92 13.01 -17.09
N ILE A 19 -9.74 12.57 -17.55
CA ILE A 19 -8.88 11.63 -16.80
C ILE A 19 -8.03 12.37 -15.75
N LEU A 20 -7.77 13.67 -15.93
CA LEU A 20 -6.99 14.48 -14.98
C LEU A 20 -7.76 14.88 -13.71
N GLN A 21 -9.10 14.80 -13.70
CA GLN A 21 -9.88 15.19 -12.51
C GLN A 21 -10.04 14.05 -11.48
N ALA A 22 -9.99 12.79 -11.90
CA ALA A 22 -10.14 11.67 -10.97
C ALA A 22 -8.92 11.50 -10.05
N GLY A 23 -7.70 11.74 -10.56
CA GLY A 23 -6.47 11.69 -9.76
C GLY A 23 -6.33 12.84 -8.76
N PHE A 24 -6.83 14.03 -9.13
CA PHE A 24 -6.82 15.21 -8.25
C PHE A 24 -7.77 15.05 -7.06
N ILE A 25 -8.89 14.36 -7.25
CA ILE A 25 -9.92 14.16 -6.23
C ILE A 25 -9.42 13.29 -5.07
N GLY A 26 -8.57 12.29 -5.30
CA GLY A 26 -7.98 11.47 -4.23
C GLY A 26 -7.12 12.26 -3.24
N TYR A 27 -6.29 13.19 -3.74
CA TYR A 27 -5.43 14.04 -2.90
C TYR A 27 -6.16 15.29 -2.36
N SER A 28 -7.09 15.88 -3.14
CA SER A 28 -7.79 17.11 -2.73
C SER A 28 -9.09 16.88 -1.94
N MET A 29 -9.75 15.72 -2.06
CA MET A 29 -10.94 15.41 -1.24
C MET A 29 -10.59 14.77 0.10
N ILE A 30 -9.50 14.01 0.24
CA ILE A 30 -9.15 13.46 1.56
C ILE A 30 -8.74 14.57 2.55
N GLY A 31 -8.19 15.69 2.05
CA GLY A 31 -7.94 16.90 2.85
C GLY A 31 -9.19 17.74 3.18
N ASN A 32 -10.27 17.63 2.39
CA ASN A 32 -11.48 18.45 2.57
C ASN A 32 -12.68 17.71 3.17
N VAL A 33 -12.74 16.38 3.08
CA VAL A 33 -13.85 15.58 3.62
C VAL A 33 -13.70 15.33 5.13
N THR A 34 -12.53 15.57 5.73
CA THR A 34 -12.31 15.49 7.19
C THR A 34 -12.63 16.77 7.98
N LEU A 35 -13.06 17.87 7.34
CA LEU A 35 -13.41 19.13 8.04
C LEU A 35 -14.79 19.70 7.69
N GLY A 36 -15.71 18.86 7.22
CA GLY A 36 -17.12 19.20 6.99
C GLY A 36 -17.99 19.21 8.25
N PHE A 37 -17.47 19.59 9.43
CA PHE A 37 -18.33 19.81 10.59
C PHE A 37 -19.04 21.16 10.46
N LYS A 38 -20.37 21.11 10.32
CA LYS A 38 -21.27 22.24 10.58
C LYS A 38 -20.90 22.86 11.94
N SER A 39 -20.26 24.02 11.89
CA SER A 39 -19.99 24.84 13.06
C SER A 39 -21.29 25.19 13.78
N LYS A 40 -21.47 24.61 14.97
CA LYS A 40 -22.24 25.21 16.06
C LYS A 40 -21.27 25.44 17.20
N ASN A 41 -21.02 26.72 17.45
CA ASN A 41 -20.26 27.31 18.57
C ASN A 41 -20.23 26.45 19.84
N VAL A 42 -19.04 25.94 20.23
CA VAL A 42 -18.65 25.74 21.65
C VAL A 42 -17.12 25.81 21.78
N GLY A 43 -16.64 26.78 22.58
CA GLY A 43 -15.54 26.66 23.54
C GLY A 43 -14.15 26.19 23.07
N VAL A 44 -13.22 27.13 22.96
CA VAL A 44 -11.76 26.94 22.83
C VAL A 44 -11.18 26.17 24.03
N SER A 45 -10.34 25.17 23.77
CA SER A 45 -9.18 24.82 24.60
C SER A 45 -8.09 24.16 23.74
N PRO A 46 -6.79 24.42 23.97
CA PRO A 46 -5.76 24.33 22.93
C PRO A 46 -4.89 23.07 23.06
N HIS A 47 -4.89 22.22 22.04
CA HIS A 47 -3.75 21.35 21.70
C HIS A 47 -3.91 20.90 20.25
N THR A 48 -3.49 21.74 19.31
CA THR A 48 -3.27 21.33 17.93
C THR A 48 -1.80 21.57 17.63
N GLU A 49 -1.02 20.48 17.60
CA GLU A 49 0.32 20.50 17.02
C GLU A 49 0.22 20.92 15.56
N VAL A 50 0.92 22.00 15.24
CA VAL A 50 1.07 22.56 13.90
C VAL A 50 1.79 21.51 13.04
N ARG A 51 1.02 20.80 12.21
CA ARG A 51 1.52 19.80 11.26
C ARG A 51 2.07 20.55 10.03
N ASN A 52 3.37 20.38 9.79
CA ASN A 52 4.21 21.01 8.76
C ASN A 52 3.45 21.50 7.50
N GLN A 53 3.31 22.82 7.38
CA GLN A 53 3.19 23.49 6.09
C GLN A 53 4.59 23.47 5.45
N ILE A 54 4.73 22.83 4.29
CA ILE A 54 5.94 22.95 3.49
C ILE A 54 5.86 24.29 2.76
N ASP A 55 6.49 25.32 3.35
CA ASP A 55 6.64 26.63 2.72
C ASP A 55 7.59 26.56 1.52
N SER A 56 7.13 27.09 0.40
CA SER A 56 7.73 27.02 -0.94
C SER A 56 8.91 27.98 -1.16
N ASN A 57 9.71 28.28 -0.14
CA ASN A 57 10.85 29.20 -0.22
C ASN A 57 12.15 28.61 0.36
N GLY A 58 12.62 27.50 -0.21
CA GLY A 58 13.97 27.01 -0.02
C GLY A 58 14.77 27.13 -1.32
N LYS A 59 15.64 28.14 -1.43
CA LYS A 59 16.67 28.19 -2.47
C LYS A 59 17.54 26.94 -2.35
N SER A 60 17.48 26.04 -3.34
CA SER A 60 18.44 24.94 -3.49
C SER A 60 19.82 25.51 -3.80
N GLU A 61 20.64 25.69 -2.77
CA GLU A 61 22.09 25.68 -2.94
C GLU A 61 22.56 24.23 -3.03
N ALA A 62 23.05 23.88 -4.21
CA ALA A 62 23.70 22.61 -4.49
C ALA A 62 25.02 22.55 -3.74
N THR A 63 25.05 21.87 -2.59
CA THR A 63 26.30 21.48 -1.93
C THR A 63 26.20 20.05 -1.45
N GLY A 64 27.06 19.19 -1.99
CA GLY A 64 27.36 17.86 -1.46
C GLY A 64 26.66 16.71 -2.18
N VAL A 65 26.98 16.48 -3.45
CA VAL A 65 26.75 15.16 -4.07
C VAL A 65 27.70 14.17 -3.39
N VAL A 66 27.25 13.58 -2.28
CA VAL A 66 27.77 12.28 -1.86
C VAL A 66 27.28 11.30 -2.92
N LYS A 67 28.21 10.84 -3.77
CA LYS A 67 27.98 9.67 -4.61
C LYS A 67 27.81 8.47 -3.69
N GLU A 68 26.61 8.25 -3.19
CA GLU A 68 26.24 6.94 -2.65
C GLU A 68 26.31 5.93 -3.79
N ASP A 69 26.95 4.80 -3.49
CA ASP A 69 27.16 3.68 -4.40
C ASP A 69 25.78 3.15 -4.87
N ASN A 70 25.31 3.63 -6.02
CA ASN A 70 24.02 3.30 -6.65
C ASN A 70 23.96 1.86 -7.20
N ASN A 71 24.65 0.90 -6.58
CA ASN A 71 24.72 -0.48 -7.05
C ASN A 71 24.12 -1.47 -6.05
N ILE A 72 23.06 -1.06 -5.34
CA ILE A 72 22.08 -2.05 -4.88
C ILE A 72 21.39 -2.52 -6.17
N LYS A 73 21.81 -3.67 -6.70
CA LYS A 73 21.15 -4.26 -7.84
C LYS A 73 19.73 -4.59 -7.43
N ASP A 74 18.80 -3.77 -7.89
CA ASP A 74 17.36 -4.00 -7.75
C ASP A 74 17.00 -5.31 -8.45
N GLN A 75 16.95 -6.39 -7.66
CA GLN A 75 16.87 -7.74 -8.15
C GLN A 75 15.73 -8.49 -7.47
N THR A 76 15.04 -9.29 -8.28
CA THR A 76 14.04 -10.24 -7.82
C THR A 76 14.36 -11.62 -8.38
N SER A 77 13.93 -12.67 -7.69
CA SER A 77 14.06 -14.04 -8.19
C SER A 77 12.94 -14.90 -7.64
N ASN A 78 12.31 -15.66 -8.52
CA ASN A 78 11.27 -16.63 -8.17
C ASN A 78 11.84 -18.06 -8.03
N GLU A 79 13.16 -18.21 -8.16
CA GLU A 79 13.84 -19.49 -8.05
C GLU A 79 13.99 -19.89 -6.57
N ILE A 80 13.60 -21.13 -6.28
CA ILE A 80 13.67 -21.71 -4.94
C ILE A 80 14.74 -22.80 -4.98
N SER A 81 15.76 -22.68 -4.14
CA SER A 81 16.86 -23.65 -4.10
C SER A 81 16.39 -25.01 -3.59
N GLN A 82 17.11 -26.08 -3.94
CA GLN A 82 16.82 -27.43 -3.47
C GLN A 82 16.87 -27.55 -1.94
N GLU A 83 17.75 -26.76 -1.29
CA GLU A 83 17.80 -26.68 0.17
C GLU A 83 16.46 -26.19 0.75
N ILE A 84 15.91 -25.08 0.22
CA ILE A 84 14.64 -24.53 0.68
C ILE A 84 13.47 -25.46 0.35
N LEU A 85 13.47 -26.10 -0.83
CA LEU A 85 12.48 -27.12 -1.15
C LEU A 85 12.52 -28.29 -0.16
N GLY A 86 13.72 -28.75 0.21
CA GLY A 86 13.92 -29.77 1.24
C GLY A 86 13.37 -29.37 2.60
N LEU A 87 13.57 -28.11 3.01
CA LEU A 87 13.01 -27.57 4.26
C LEU A 87 11.49 -27.51 4.23
N ILE A 88 10.89 -27.02 3.13
CA ILE A 88 9.43 -26.96 2.99
C ILE A 88 8.83 -28.37 3.08
N LYS A 89 9.44 -29.35 2.40
CA LYS A 89 8.99 -30.75 2.42
C LYS A 89 9.12 -31.38 3.80
N SER A 90 10.20 -31.10 4.51
CA SER A 90 10.46 -31.68 5.83
C SER A 90 9.55 -31.08 6.91
N ALA A 91 9.17 -29.81 6.78
CA ALA A 91 8.30 -29.14 7.74
C ALA A 91 6.82 -29.56 7.60
N ASP A 92 6.35 -29.81 6.39
CA ASP A 92 4.96 -30.17 6.10
C ASP A 92 4.85 -30.99 4.80
N PRO A 93 5.08 -32.32 4.87
CA PRO A 93 5.09 -33.18 3.69
C PRO A 93 3.75 -33.20 2.95
N ASP A 94 2.64 -33.18 3.70
CA ASP A 94 1.29 -33.30 3.16
C ASP A 94 0.89 -32.07 2.33
N ASN A 95 1.39 -30.89 2.71
CA ASN A 95 1.11 -29.64 2.00
C ASN A 95 2.30 -29.11 1.20
N TYR A 96 3.31 -29.94 0.92
CA TYR A 96 4.55 -29.53 0.25
C TYR A 96 4.30 -28.73 -1.03
N ASN A 97 3.54 -29.27 -1.99
CA ASN A 97 3.29 -28.62 -3.28
C ASN A 97 2.58 -27.27 -3.09
N ARG A 98 1.56 -27.23 -2.23
CA ARG A 98 0.82 -26.01 -1.92
C ARG A 98 1.73 -24.94 -1.32
N ASN A 99 2.59 -25.30 -0.37
CA ASN A 99 3.52 -24.37 0.27
C ASN A 99 4.58 -23.84 -0.71
N VAL A 100 5.09 -24.69 -1.60
CA VAL A 100 6.00 -24.28 -2.67
C VAL A 100 5.33 -23.31 -3.64
N ASP A 101 4.10 -23.61 -4.07
CA ASP A 101 3.36 -22.75 -4.99
C ASP A 101 2.98 -21.42 -4.35
N ASN A 102 2.54 -21.43 -3.09
CA ASN A 102 2.25 -20.22 -2.33
C ASN A 102 3.50 -19.35 -2.15
N TYR A 103 4.65 -19.94 -1.84
CA TYR A 103 5.90 -19.19 -1.71
C TYR A 103 6.33 -18.58 -3.05
N ARG A 104 6.34 -19.37 -4.12
CA ARG A 104 6.68 -18.88 -5.47
C ARG A 104 5.74 -17.77 -5.93
N LYS A 105 4.43 -17.94 -5.67
CA LYS A 105 3.42 -16.95 -5.99
C LYS A 105 3.63 -15.66 -5.20
N LEU A 106 3.97 -15.75 -3.91
CA LEU A 106 4.29 -14.57 -3.10
C LEU A 106 5.50 -13.81 -3.67
N LEU A 107 6.59 -14.51 -4.00
CA LEU A 107 7.80 -13.89 -4.57
C LEU A 107 7.48 -13.10 -5.85
N LYS A 108 6.64 -13.69 -6.72
CA LYS A 108 6.24 -13.10 -7.99
C LYS A 108 5.24 -11.96 -7.81
N ASP A 109 4.11 -12.22 -7.15
CA ASP A 109 2.97 -11.32 -7.08
C ASP A 109 3.28 -10.07 -6.25
N LEU A 110 4.11 -10.19 -5.21
CA LEU A 110 4.56 -9.06 -4.40
C LEU A 110 5.89 -8.49 -4.85
N ASN A 111 6.45 -9.05 -5.94
CA ASN A 111 7.69 -8.61 -6.56
C ASN A 111 8.83 -8.44 -5.53
N VAL A 112 9.07 -9.52 -4.76
CA VAL A 112 9.89 -9.50 -3.56
C VAL A 112 11.35 -9.24 -3.90
N HIS A 113 11.94 -8.20 -3.29
CA HIS A 113 13.36 -7.89 -3.43
C HIS A 113 14.23 -9.05 -2.93
N ILE A 114 15.36 -9.31 -3.59
CA ILE A 114 16.23 -10.46 -3.31
C ILE A 114 16.72 -10.49 -1.86
N ILE A 115 16.96 -9.33 -1.26
CA ILE A 115 17.36 -9.22 0.15
C ILE A 115 16.26 -9.75 1.08
N TYR A 116 15.00 -9.46 0.78
CA TYR A 116 13.86 -9.94 1.57
C TYR A 116 13.53 -11.40 1.31
N LYS A 117 13.72 -11.89 0.09
CA LYS A 117 13.69 -13.32 -0.21
C LYS A 117 14.72 -14.08 0.65
N ASN A 118 15.96 -13.60 0.70
CA ASN A 118 17.01 -14.22 1.51
C ASN A 118 16.65 -14.24 3.00
N GLU A 119 16.02 -13.19 3.50
CA GLU A 119 15.58 -13.12 4.89
C GLU A 119 14.39 -14.04 5.19
N ILE A 120 13.42 -14.16 4.27
CA ILE A 120 12.35 -15.18 4.33
C ILE A 120 12.97 -16.59 4.41
N GLU A 121 13.94 -16.89 3.55
CA GLU A 121 14.62 -18.18 3.52
C GLU A 121 15.45 -18.44 4.77
N ARG A 122 16.10 -17.40 5.33
CA ARG A 122 16.78 -17.47 6.62
C ARG A 122 15.81 -17.83 7.76
N LEU A 123 14.57 -17.33 7.71
CA LEU A 123 13.53 -17.66 8.70
C LEU A 123 13.00 -19.10 8.53
N MET A 124 12.88 -19.59 7.29
CA MET A 124 12.59 -21.01 7.04
C MET A 124 13.68 -21.91 7.62
N LYS A 125 14.97 -21.55 7.44
CA LYS A 125 16.11 -22.27 8.04
C LYS A 125 16.10 -22.26 9.58
N LYS A 126 15.53 -21.21 10.20
CA LYS A 126 15.30 -21.14 11.65
C LYS A 126 14.12 -22.00 12.13
N GLY A 127 13.41 -22.68 11.22
CA GLY A 127 12.30 -23.57 11.55
C GLY A 127 10.96 -22.86 11.75
N PHE A 128 10.80 -21.62 11.27
CA PHE A 128 9.47 -20.99 11.23
C PHE A 128 8.63 -21.63 10.12
N LYS A 129 7.33 -21.79 10.38
CA LYS A 129 6.40 -22.40 9.43
C LYS A 129 6.22 -21.50 8.21
N VAL A 130 6.22 -22.11 7.03
CA VAL A 130 6.07 -21.39 5.76
C VAL A 130 4.79 -20.54 5.74
N PRO A 131 3.59 -21.07 6.07
CA PRO A 131 2.37 -20.25 6.06
C PRO A 131 2.42 -19.03 6.98
N ASP A 132 3.08 -19.14 8.13
CA ASP A 132 3.24 -18.04 9.08
C ASP A 132 4.15 -16.94 8.52
N ILE A 133 5.25 -17.33 7.85
CA ILE A 133 6.16 -16.40 7.17
C ILE A 133 5.43 -15.66 6.05
N LEU A 134 4.70 -16.38 5.20
CA LEU A 134 3.97 -15.78 4.08
C LEU A 134 2.85 -14.85 4.57
N THR A 135 2.15 -15.23 5.64
CA THR A 135 1.12 -14.39 6.29
C THR A 135 1.72 -13.09 6.81
N SER A 136 2.80 -13.18 7.57
CA SER A 136 3.48 -12.02 8.15
C SER A 136 4.02 -11.08 7.07
N TYR A 137 4.69 -11.64 6.05
CA TYR A 137 5.26 -10.84 4.96
C TYR A 137 4.18 -10.14 4.14
N THR A 138 3.10 -10.85 3.80
CA THR A 138 1.99 -10.28 3.01
C THR A 138 1.35 -9.11 3.76
N PHE A 139 1.10 -9.26 5.07
CA PHE A 139 0.58 -8.16 5.88
C PHE A 139 1.53 -6.96 5.90
N LEU A 140 2.83 -7.17 6.14
CA LEU A 140 3.82 -6.09 6.13
C LEU A 140 3.89 -5.41 4.75
N ASN A 141 3.81 -6.17 3.66
CA ASN A 141 3.76 -5.63 2.31
C ASN A 141 2.55 -4.70 2.11
N ASP A 142 1.37 -5.13 2.56
CA ASP A 142 0.13 -4.37 2.40
C ASP A 142 0.09 -3.09 3.25
N CYS A 143 0.85 -3.05 4.34
CA CYS A 143 0.97 -1.89 5.22
C CYS A 143 2.20 -1.02 4.94
N TYR A 144 3.01 -1.33 3.90
CA TYR A 144 4.32 -0.69 3.70
C TYR A 144 5.21 -0.77 4.95
N GLY A 145 5.11 -1.90 5.65
CA GLY A 145 5.76 -2.17 6.91
C GLY A 145 7.25 -2.49 6.76
N ASN A 146 7.96 -2.35 7.88
CA ASN A 146 9.40 -2.56 7.94
C ASN A 146 9.76 -4.04 8.11
N MET A 147 10.79 -4.50 7.40
CA MET A 147 11.24 -5.89 7.43
C MET A 147 11.64 -6.38 8.82
N ASN A 148 12.10 -5.47 9.70
CA ASN A 148 12.49 -5.81 11.06
C ASN A 148 11.35 -6.40 11.91
N TYR A 149 10.09 -6.19 11.52
CA TYR A 149 8.93 -6.75 12.21
C TYR A 149 8.62 -8.20 11.83
N LEU A 150 9.18 -8.71 10.72
CA LEU A 150 8.85 -10.05 10.23
C LEU A 150 9.19 -11.14 11.27
N GLU A 151 10.42 -11.17 11.79
CA GLU A 151 10.79 -12.17 12.80
C GLU A 151 10.05 -11.94 14.13
N ALA A 152 9.72 -10.69 14.47
CA ALA A 152 8.98 -10.38 15.70
C ALA A 152 7.55 -10.96 15.65
N PHE A 153 6.86 -10.81 14.52
CA PHE A 153 5.53 -11.38 14.29
C PHE A 153 5.54 -12.90 14.44
N LEU A 154 6.53 -13.56 13.83
CA LEU A 154 6.67 -15.01 13.90
C LEU A 154 6.96 -15.50 15.32
N LYS A 155 7.71 -14.72 16.11
CA LYS A 155 7.94 -15.02 17.53
C LYS A 155 6.66 -14.92 18.35
N GLU A 156 5.85 -13.88 18.15
CA GLU A 156 4.56 -13.76 18.84
C GLU A 156 3.58 -14.85 18.41
N LYS A 157 3.53 -15.21 17.11
CA LYS A 157 2.72 -16.34 16.65
C LYS A 157 3.17 -17.66 17.26
N LYS A 158 4.48 -17.88 17.39
CA LYS A 158 5.04 -19.07 18.06
C LYS A 158 4.70 -19.13 19.56
N LYS A 159 4.48 -17.99 20.22
CA LYS A 159 4.00 -17.92 21.61
C LYS A 159 2.50 -18.19 21.74
N GLY A 160 1.79 -18.42 20.63
CA GLY A 160 0.36 -18.73 20.62
C GLY A 160 -0.55 -17.52 20.40
N MET A 161 -0.01 -16.35 20.07
CA MET A 161 -0.85 -15.19 19.73
C MET A 161 -1.53 -15.39 18.37
N GLU A 162 -2.77 -14.93 18.24
CA GLU A 162 -3.48 -14.98 16.97
C GLU A 162 -3.08 -13.86 16.02
N TRP A 163 -3.19 -14.10 14.71
CA TRP A 163 -2.77 -13.12 13.70
C TRP A 163 -3.50 -11.79 13.81
N ALA A 164 -4.80 -11.82 14.10
CA ALA A 164 -5.59 -10.62 14.29
C ALA A 164 -5.04 -9.75 15.44
N ASP A 165 -4.63 -10.37 16.55
CA ASP A 165 -4.03 -9.66 17.69
C ASP A 165 -2.64 -9.11 17.36
N ILE A 166 -1.80 -9.89 16.66
CA ILE A 166 -0.47 -9.43 16.21
C ILE A 166 -0.61 -8.20 15.29
N PHE A 167 -1.53 -8.26 14.33
CA PHE A 167 -1.79 -7.15 13.40
C PHE A 167 -2.35 -5.92 14.13
N LYS A 168 -3.21 -6.14 15.13
CA LYS A 168 -3.78 -5.06 15.94
C LYS A 168 -2.72 -4.35 16.76
N GLU A 169 -1.82 -5.11 17.40
CA GLU A 169 -0.69 -4.55 18.14
C GLU A 169 0.29 -3.79 17.24
N TYR A 170 0.47 -4.25 16.00
CA TYR A 170 1.23 -3.52 15.00
C TYR A 170 0.56 -2.19 14.63
N ASN A 171 -0.72 -2.20 14.22
CA ASN A 171 -1.45 -1.03 13.77
C ASN A 171 -1.64 0.03 14.87
N LYS A 172 -1.70 -0.37 16.15
CA LYS A 172 -1.68 0.58 17.29
C LYS A 172 -0.44 1.48 17.30
N LYS A 173 0.69 0.96 16.82
CA LYS A 173 2.00 1.66 16.82
C LYS A 173 2.32 2.31 15.47
N HIS A 174 1.57 1.96 14.42
CA HIS A 174 1.79 2.38 13.05
C HIS A 174 0.47 2.95 12.51
N PRO A 175 0.29 4.28 12.56
CA PRO A 175 -0.97 4.90 12.17
C PRO A 175 -1.32 4.57 10.72
N THR A 176 -2.62 4.58 10.43
CA THR A 176 -3.10 4.39 9.06
C THR A 176 -2.57 5.53 8.18
N PHE A 177 -2.18 5.20 6.95
CA PHE A 177 -1.73 6.19 5.97
C PHE A 177 -2.78 7.29 5.78
N MET A 178 -2.34 8.54 5.90
CA MET A 178 -3.16 9.71 5.61
C MET A 178 -2.45 10.52 4.53
N PRO A 179 -3.00 10.62 3.30
CA PRO A 179 -2.40 11.41 2.24
C PRO A 179 -2.03 12.82 2.70
N SER A 180 -0.82 13.23 2.36
CA SER A 180 -0.33 14.58 2.64
C SER A 180 -1.10 15.61 1.81
N ASN A 181 -1.34 16.78 2.39
CA ASN A 181 -1.99 17.89 1.70
C ASN A 181 -0.95 18.69 0.90
N PHE A 182 -0.64 18.23 -0.30
CA PHE A 182 0.30 18.90 -1.19
C PHE A 182 -0.33 20.11 -1.90
N ASP A 183 0.49 21.12 -2.18
CA ASP A 183 0.09 22.22 -3.05
C ASP A 183 -0.29 21.71 -4.45
N SER A 184 -1.40 22.22 -4.99
CA SER A 184 -1.97 21.74 -6.24
C SER A 184 -1.07 22.02 -7.45
N MET A 185 -0.37 23.16 -7.45
CA MET A 185 0.59 23.51 -8.51
C MET A 185 1.85 22.64 -8.41
N TYR A 186 2.28 22.31 -7.20
CA TYR A 186 3.38 21.37 -6.98
C TYR A 186 3.06 19.97 -7.51
N LEU A 187 1.88 19.41 -7.20
CA LEU A 187 1.46 18.11 -7.72
C LEU A 187 1.36 18.10 -9.25
N ASP A 188 0.76 19.13 -9.84
CA ASP A 188 0.65 19.27 -11.29
C ASP A 188 2.03 19.33 -11.97
N LYS A 189 3.01 20.01 -11.35
CA LYS A 189 4.39 20.04 -11.84
C LYS A 189 5.04 18.64 -11.78
N LEU A 190 4.84 17.89 -10.69
CA LEU A 190 5.37 16.54 -10.57
C LEU A 190 4.77 15.59 -11.61
N LEU A 191 3.45 15.63 -11.82
CA LEU A 191 2.77 14.80 -12.82
C LEU A 191 3.13 15.14 -14.28
N LYS A 192 3.70 16.32 -14.52
CA LYS A 192 4.27 16.70 -15.83
C LYS A 192 5.71 16.25 -16.02
N THR A 193 6.36 15.76 -14.96
CA THR A 193 7.70 15.19 -15.05
C THR A 193 7.64 13.83 -15.74
N GLN A 194 8.55 13.60 -16.68
CA GLN A 194 8.60 12.33 -17.42
C GLN A 194 8.70 11.14 -16.46
N ASP A 195 7.96 10.07 -16.77
CA ASP A 195 7.95 8.79 -16.03
C ASP A 195 7.46 8.87 -14.58
N ILE A 196 6.83 9.99 -14.18
CA ILE A 196 6.12 10.15 -12.91
C ILE A 196 4.62 10.09 -13.13
N ASN A 197 3.95 9.23 -12.37
CA ASN A 197 2.51 9.07 -12.37
C ASN A 197 1.92 9.20 -10.96
N GLN A 198 0.61 9.03 -10.84
CA GLN A 198 -0.09 9.16 -9.55
C GLN A 198 0.33 8.09 -8.52
N ASP A 199 0.60 6.85 -8.96
CA ASP A 199 1.05 5.79 -8.06
C ASP A 199 2.43 6.10 -7.50
N ASP A 200 3.35 6.68 -8.29
CA ASP A 200 4.65 7.14 -7.80
C ASP A 200 4.50 8.14 -6.65
N LEU A 201 3.55 9.08 -6.75
CA LEU A 201 3.28 10.07 -5.70
C LEU A 201 2.69 9.42 -4.44
N ILE A 202 1.69 8.53 -4.61
CA ILE A 202 1.05 7.81 -3.49
C ILE A 202 2.07 6.94 -2.75
N ILE A 203 2.90 6.22 -3.49
CA ILE A 203 3.92 5.35 -2.91
C ILE A 203 4.98 6.20 -2.23
N ALA A 204 5.43 7.29 -2.85
CA ALA A 204 6.43 8.18 -2.23
C ALA A 204 5.92 8.80 -0.91
N ASP A 205 4.65 9.22 -0.84
CA ASP A 205 4.04 9.75 0.39
C ASP A 205 3.90 8.67 1.47
N ARG A 206 3.48 7.46 1.11
CA ARG A 206 3.44 6.31 2.04
C ARG A 206 4.82 6.00 2.61
N VAL A 207 5.83 5.98 1.76
CA VAL A 207 7.23 5.72 2.15
C VAL A 207 7.73 6.84 3.05
N SER A 208 7.51 8.10 2.70
CA SER A 208 7.85 9.27 3.50
C SER A 208 7.28 9.17 4.92
N GLN A 209 5.99 8.84 5.04
CA GLN A 209 5.33 8.71 6.35
C GLN A 209 5.84 7.53 7.16
N ASN A 210 6.03 6.36 6.55
CA ASN A 210 6.48 5.16 7.26
C ASN A 210 7.96 5.20 7.62
N ALA A 211 8.81 5.75 6.76
CA ALA A 211 10.24 5.89 6.99
C ALA A 211 10.59 7.17 7.77
N LYS A 212 9.64 8.10 7.94
CA LYS A 212 9.82 9.42 8.56
C LYS A 212 10.92 10.23 7.87
N VAL A 213 10.87 10.26 6.55
CA VAL A 213 11.78 11.01 5.67
C VAL A 213 10.99 12.00 4.82
N ASP A 214 11.65 12.98 4.24
CA ASP A 214 10.96 13.98 3.44
C ASP A 214 10.43 13.38 2.12
N PHE A 215 9.21 13.76 1.76
CA PHE A 215 8.59 13.34 0.49
C PHE A 215 9.47 13.69 -0.71
N SER A 216 10.09 14.87 -0.69
CA SER A 216 11.01 15.34 -1.74
C SER A 216 12.16 14.37 -1.96
N ASP A 217 12.71 13.77 -0.91
CA ASP A 217 13.84 12.86 -1.01
C ASP A 217 13.45 11.56 -1.71
N VAL A 218 12.25 11.07 -1.39
CA VAL A 218 11.69 9.85 -1.98
C VAL A 218 11.35 10.08 -3.46
N ILE A 219 10.60 11.15 -3.76
CA ILE A 219 10.17 11.41 -5.15
C ILE A 219 11.35 11.80 -6.06
N ASN A 220 12.37 12.48 -5.54
CA ASN A 220 13.57 12.80 -6.33
C ASN A 220 14.36 11.54 -6.70
N LYS A 221 14.46 10.54 -5.80
CA LYS A 221 15.05 9.24 -6.16
C LYS A 221 14.28 8.59 -7.31
N ARG A 222 12.95 8.65 -7.28
CA ARG A 222 12.10 8.11 -8.35
C ARG A 222 12.28 8.87 -9.67
N ILE A 223 12.31 10.20 -9.64
CA ILE A 223 12.61 11.07 -10.80
C ILE A 223 13.98 10.73 -11.41
N ASN A 224 14.97 10.38 -10.59
CA ASN A 224 16.29 9.97 -11.03
C ASN A 224 16.36 8.51 -11.54
N GLY A 225 15.21 7.87 -11.75
CA GLY A 225 15.11 6.55 -12.37
C GLY A 225 15.28 5.36 -11.41
N VAL A 226 15.34 5.60 -10.10
CA VAL A 226 15.34 4.50 -9.12
C VAL A 226 13.93 3.92 -9.02
N SER A 227 13.79 2.60 -9.07
CA SER A 227 12.49 1.93 -8.90
C SER A 227 11.95 2.14 -7.48
N LEU A 228 10.63 2.06 -7.31
CA LEU A 228 10.01 2.21 -5.99
C LEU A 228 10.41 1.05 -5.08
N ARG A 229 10.60 -0.16 -5.63
CA ARG A 229 11.13 -1.31 -4.86
C ARG A 229 12.52 -1.05 -4.30
N ALA A 230 13.43 -0.50 -5.10
CA ALA A 230 14.79 -0.18 -4.63
C ALA A 230 14.79 0.98 -3.63
N ILE A 231 13.91 1.97 -3.81
CA ILE A 231 13.71 3.04 -2.82
C ILE A 231 13.19 2.48 -1.50
N ASN A 232 12.18 1.61 -1.55
CA ASN A 232 11.63 0.95 -0.36
C ASN A 232 12.68 0.14 0.38
N ASP A 233 13.56 -0.54 -0.36
CA ASP A 233 14.65 -1.32 0.22
C ASP A 233 15.61 -0.50 1.08
N GLN A 234 15.95 0.72 0.62
CA GLN A 234 16.80 1.65 1.37
C GLN A 234 16.22 1.99 2.75
N TYR A 235 14.89 1.99 2.87
CA TYR A 235 14.16 2.26 4.12
C TYR A 235 13.70 1.00 4.85
N LYS A 236 14.13 -0.19 4.38
CA LYS A 236 13.73 -1.50 4.90
C LYS A 236 12.22 -1.75 4.81
N ILE A 237 11.53 -1.12 3.87
CA ILE A 237 10.10 -1.31 3.62
C ILE A 237 9.93 -2.48 2.67
N VAL A 238 9.09 -3.46 3.03
CA VAL A 238 9.02 -4.73 2.29
C VAL A 238 8.21 -4.67 1.00
N ASN A 239 7.46 -3.59 0.78
CA ASN A 239 6.59 -3.46 -0.38
C ASN A 239 7.42 -3.42 -1.68
N GLY A 240 7.21 -4.39 -2.56
CA GLY A 240 7.94 -4.51 -3.83
C GLY A 240 7.17 -4.03 -5.06
N LEU A 241 5.94 -3.54 -4.87
CA LEU A 241 5.04 -3.18 -5.96
C LEU A 241 5.38 -1.78 -6.50
N GLU A 242 5.31 -1.63 -7.82
CA GLU A 242 5.48 -0.34 -8.50
C GLU A 242 4.13 0.38 -8.70
N GLU A 243 3.02 -0.26 -8.31
CA GLU A 243 1.67 0.27 -8.40
C GLU A 243 1.00 0.23 -7.03
N SER A 244 0.23 1.27 -6.68
CA SER A 244 -0.53 1.27 -5.44
C SER A 244 -1.88 0.59 -5.65
N PRO A 245 -2.37 -0.22 -4.70
CA PRO A 245 -3.75 -0.69 -4.71
C PRO A 245 -4.71 0.46 -4.32
N HIS A 246 -4.70 1.56 -5.07
CA HIS A 246 -5.57 2.70 -4.85
C HIS A 246 -7.00 2.41 -5.34
N LEU A 247 -7.97 3.03 -4.70
CA LEU A 247 -9.38 2.87 -5.05
C LEU A 247 -9.83 3.98 -6.00
N ASN A 248 -10.47 3.59 -7.09
CA ASN A 248 -11.19 4.51 -7.98
C ASN A 248 -12.68 4.28 -7.76
N VAL A 249 -13.29 5.04 -6.84
CA VAL A 249 -14.71 4.95 -6.50
C VAL A 249 -15.31 6.34 -6.61
N THR A 250 -16.46 6.46 -7.28
CA THR A 250 -17.19 7.73 -7.33
C THR A 250 -17.99 7.96 -6.06
N GLY A 251 -18.36 9.21 -5.76
CA GLY A 251 -19.23 9.53 -4.63
C GLY A 251 -20.57 8.77 -4.67
N GLU A 252 -21.17 8.65 -5.85
CA GLU A 252 -22.41 7.87 -6.05
C GLU A 252 -22.22 6.37 -5.73
N GLN A 253 -21.07 5.80 -6.10
CA GLN A 253 -20.75 4.42 -5.76
C GLN A 253 -20.56 4.24 -4.25
N LEU A 254 -19.89 5.18 -3.58
CA LEU A 254 -19.70 5.18 -2.13
C LEU A 254 -21.06 5.28 -1.39
N GLU A 255 -21.92 6.22 -1.79
CA GLU A 255 -23.25 6.40 -1.19
C GLU A 255 -24.12 5.14 -1.36
N ARG A 256 -24.05 4.50 -2.53
CA ARG A 256 -24.76 3.24 -2.78
C ARG A 256 -24.28 2.12 -1.86
N TYR A 257 -22.97 1.95 -1.71
CA TYR A 257 -22.40 0.94 -0.81
C TYR A 257 -22.73 1.23 0.66
N ALA A 258 -22.63 2.48 1.09
CA ALA A 258 -22.98 2.91 2.45
C ALA A 258 -24.44 2.59 2.76
N THR A 259 -25.36 2.93 1.84
CA THR A 259 -26.79 2.66 1.98
C THR A 259 -27.11 1.16 2.06
N GLN A 260 -26.51 0.34 1.18
CA GLN A 260 -26.77 -1.11 1.12
C GLN A 260 -26.20 -1.86 2.33
N SER A 261 -24.99 -1.49 2.75
CA SER A 261 -24.29 -2.14 3.86
C SER A 261 -24.77 -1.65 5.23
N LYS A 262 -25.31 -0.42 5.30
CA LYS A 262 -25.57 0.35 6.52
C LYS A 262 -24.29 0.66 7.30
N LEU A 263 -23.19 0.83 6.58
CA LEU A 263 -21.91 1.29 7.11
C LEU A 263 -21.72 2.78 6.77
N THR A 264 -20.82 3.43 7.50
CA THR A 264 -20.35 4.78 7.16
C THR A 264 -19.54 4.78 5.87
N GLU A 265 -19.40 5.94 5.22
CA GLU A 265 -18.55 6.06 4.03
C GLU A 265 -17.09 5.68 4.31
N GLU A 266 -16.57 6.00 5.51
CA GLU A 266 -15.22 5.61 5.94
C GLU A 266 -15.07 4.09 6.01
N GLU A 267 -16.00 3.41 6.67
CA GLU A 267 -16.01 1.93 6.75
C GLU A 267 -16.16 1.28 5.37
N VAL A 268 -16.91 1.90 4.44
CA VAL A 268 -17.01 1.45 3.06
C VAL A 268 -15.68 1.61 2.33
N ILE A 269 -15.02 2.76 2.44
CA ILE A 269 -13.70 3.00 1.83
C ILE A 269 -12.68 1.98 2.34
N ASP A 270 -12.70 1.70 3.64
CA ASP A 270 -11.88 0.67 4.26
C ASP A 270 -12.18 -0.71 3.70
N ALA A 271 -13.46 -1.09 3.62
CA ALA A 271 -13.88 -2.38 3.08
C ALA A 271 -13.40 -2.58 1.64
N LEU A 272 -13.57 -1.56 0.79
CA LEU A 272 -13.14 -1.59 -0.59
C LEU A 272 -11.61 -1.66 -0.70
N THR A 273 -10.89 -0.98 0.19
CA THR A 273 -9.42 -0.98 0.20
C THR A 273 -8.91 -2.37 0.58
N ILE A 274 -9.49 -2.96 1.63
CA ILE A 274 -9.21 -4.32 2.07
C ILE A 274 -9.55 -5.32 0.95
N SER A 275 -10.71 -5.18 0.28
CA SER A 275 -11.09 -6.10 -0.79
C SER A 275 -10.10 -6.06 -1.95
N ARG A 276 -9.62 -4.86 -2.33
CA ARG A 276 -8.62 -4.71 -3.40
C ARG A 276 -7.27 -5.33 -3.01
N LYS A 277 -6.78 -5.07 -1.79
CA LYS A 277 -5.53 -5.67 -1.29
C LYS A 277 -5.59 -7.19 -1.21
N LEU A 278 -6.72 -7.73 -0.74
CA LEU A 278 -6.92 -9.17 -0.59
C LEU A 278 -7.31 -9.87 -1.90
N GLY A 279 -7.57 -9.14 -2.99
CA GLY A 279 -8.16 -9.71 -4.21
C GLY A 279 -9.51 -10.39 -3.97
N SER A 280 -10.26 -9.91 -2.97
CA SER A 280 -11.57 -10.41 -2.57
C SER A 280 -12.68 -9.51 -3.12
N SER A 281 -13.93 -9.99 -3.16
CA SER A 281 -15.04 -9.14 -3.59
C SER A 281 -15.40 -8.10 -2.53
N ALA A 282 -15.74 -6.88 -2.96
CA ALA A 282 -16.22 -5.80 -2.10
C ALA A 282 -17.37 -6.27 -1.19
N ASP A 283 -18.35 -6.97 -1.75
CA ASP A 283 -19.53 -7.47 -1.02
C ASP A 283 -19.16 -8.43 0.11
N SER A 284 -18.12 -9.26 -0.08
CA SER A 284 -17.68 -10.20 0.95
C SER A 284 -17.07 -9.47 2.14
N VAL A 285 -16.27 -8.43 1.89
CA VAL A 285 -15.62 -7.64 2.94
C VAL A 285 -16.64 -6.74 3.66
N LEU A 286 -17.52 -6.08 2.91
CA LEU A 286 -18.61 -5.27 3.47
C LEU A 286 -19.51 -6.11 4.38
N LYS A 287 -19.80 -7.37 3.99
CA LYS A 287 -20.55 -8.29 4.85
C LYS A 287 -19.81 -8.60 6.15
N SER A 288 -18.50 -8.87 6.10
CA SER A 288 -17.69 -9.11 7.30
C SER A 288 -17.67 -7.91 8.23
N MET A 289 -17.46 -6.70 7.70
CA MET A 289 -17.49 -5.48 8.52
C MET A 289 -18.86 -5.23 9.15
N LYS A 290 -19.95 -5.47 8.39
CA LYS A 290 -21.32 -5.42 8.92
C LYS A 290 -21.58 -6.43 10.04
N GLN A 291 -20.87 -7.56 10.04
CA GLN A 291 -20.93 -8.56 11.10
C GLN A 291 -20.08 -8.18 12.33
N GLY A 292 -19.41 -7.02 12.31
CA GLY A 292 -18.61 -6.51 13.42
C GLY A 292 -17.16 -6.99 13.42
N LEU A 293 -16.69 -7.64 12.35
CA LEU A 293 -15.29 -8.05 12.24
C LEU A 293 -14.39 -6.82 12.05
N SER A 294 -13.27 -6.78 12.77
CA SER A 294 -12.23 -5.77 12.61
C SER A 294 -11.47 -5.95 11.29
N LYS A 295 -10.76 -4.89 10.86
CA LYS A 295 -9.89 -4.95 9.68
C LYS A 295 -8.86 -6.08 9.83
N GLU A 296 -8.26 -6.19 11.00
CA GLU A 296 -7.25 -7.20 11.34
C GLU A 296 -7.81 -8.62 11.31
N GLU A 297 -9.04 -8.84 11.78
CA GLU A 297 -9.71 -10.14 11.70
C GLU A 297 -9.97 -10.54 10.24
N ILE A 298 -10.36 -9.58 9.40
CA ILE A 298 -10.58 -9.81 7.96
C ILE A 298 -9.25 -10.16 7.26
N TYR A 299 -8.18 -9.39 7.50
CA TYR A 299 -6.84 -9.70 6.95
C TYR A 299 -6.34 -11.06 7.43
N ALA A 300 -6.39 -11.32 8.74
CA ALA A 300 -5.94 -12.57 9.33
C ALA A 300 -6.70 -13.77 8.74
N GLY A 301 -8.03 -13.71 8.69
CA GLY A 301 -8.85 -14.77 8.11
C GLY A 301 -8.55 -15.02 6.63
N ALA A 302 -8.36 -13.96 5.84
CA ALA A 302 -8.04 -14.07 4.42
C ALA A 302 -6.65 -14.67 4.17
N TYR A 303 -5.62 -14.24 4.91
CA TYR A 303 -4.27 -14.79 4.76
C TYR A 303 -4.18 -16.23 5.26
N LEU A 304 -4.85 -16.56 6.38
CA LEU A 304 -4.96 -17.93 6.86
C LEU A 304 -5.59 -18.83 5.80
N LYS A 305 -6.69 -18.41 5.16
CA LYS A 305 -7.31 -19.17 4.06
C LYS A 305 -6.40 -19.30 2.84
N LYS A 306 -5.57 -18.29 2.57
CA LYS A 306 -4.64 -18.28 1.43
C LYS A 306 -3.46 -19.23 1.64
N PHE A 307 -2.96 -19.35 2.86
CA PHE A 307 -1.68 -20.01 3.14
C PHE A 307 -1.76 -21.31 3.94
N ASN A 308 -2.85 -21.57 4.69
CA ASN A 308 -3.09 -22.82 5.45
C ASN A 308 -4.12 -23.72 4.79
#